data_AF-X0W9T3-F1
#
_entry.id   AF-X0W9T3-F1
#
_cell.length_a   1.000
_cell.length_b   1.000
_cell.length_c   1.000
_cell.angle_alpha   90.00
_cell.angle_beta   90.00
_cell.angle_gamma   90.00
#
_symmetry.space_group_name_H-M   'P 1'
#
loop_
_entity.id
_entity.type
_entity.pdbx_description
1 polymer ?
#
loop_
_entity_poly.entity_id
_entity_poly.type
_entity_poly.pdbx_seq_one_letter_code
_entity_poly.pdbx_strand_id
1 'polypeptide(L)'
;NLYSHCGIDMVISTRDRSEDDHNIISGDYDVAVMAYEKFNYFCIKCPRFLDIVSLVIIDEMQLINDSKWGPLLESMVNHIDKNNKDIKIIALSAFVEGQDALLKWFPARTLISSQRPVELRKGIVRDGIFSYITSKKKKNCIKEVFFKPEAVRDNCFKDYLLETVRYLLKQGESTLIFFATCAETQKWAGRLASQLETPAASCALKELEKMEETLSHDELRGTLEKGIAHYNQNLSWEERNLVETYLKEGEIKVICATNI
;
A
#
# COMPACT_ATOMS: atom_id res chain seq x y z
N ASN A 1 -17.35 8.77 8.52
CA ASN A 1 -17.53 7.60 9.41
C ASN A 1 -18.32 6.53 8.63
N LEU A 2 -17.66 5.44 8.19
CA LEU A 2 -18.24 4.50 7.21
C LEU A 2 -19.45 3.72 7.77
N TYR A 3 -19.50 3.52 9.09
CA TYR A 3 -20.50 2.69 9.78
C TYR A 3 -21.46 3.51 10.65
N SER A 4 -21.48 4.84 10.55
CA SER A 4 -22.41 5.67 11.32
C SER A 4 -23.88 5.33 11.04
N HIS A 5 -24.21 4.91 9.82
CA HIS A 5 -25.54 4.45 9.45
C HIS A 5 -25.95 3.15 10.16
N CYS A 6 -24.99 2.39 10.68
CA CYS A 6 -25.22 1.21 11.53
C CYS A 6 -25.24 1.55 13.03
N GLY A 7 -25.07 2.83 13.40
CA GLY A 7 -24.95 3.26 14.80
C GLY A 7 -23.66 2.79 15.48
N ILE A 8 -22.58 2.60 14.72
CA ILE A 8 -21.25 2.26 15.25
C ILE A 8 -20.40 3.52 15.31
N ASP A 9 -19.98 3.88 16.51
CA ASP A 9 -19.14 5.03 16.76
C ASP A 9 -17.66 4.67 16.59
N MET A 10 -17.09 5.15 15.48
CA MET A 10 -15.68 4.98 15.17
C MET A 10 -14.85 6.22 15.50
N VAL A 11 -13.69 5.98 16.12
CA VAL A 11 -12.67 6.97 16.43
C VAL A 11 -11.32 6.59 15.82
N ILE A 12 -10.48 7.58 15.51
CA ILE A 12 -9.15 7.36 14.92
C ILE A 12 -8.08 8.05 15.74
N SER A 13 -6.97 7.36 16.02
CA SER A 13 -5.84 7.94 16.74
C SER A 13 -4.52 7.57 16.10
N THR A 14 -3.86 8.58 15.53
CA THR A 14 -2.54 8.45 14.90
C THR A 14 -1.61 9.52 15.44
N ARG A 15 -0.37 9.60 14.96
CA ARG A 15 0.54 10.68 15.36
C ARG A 15 -0.01 12.06 15.00
N ASP A 16 -0.63 12.18 13.82
CA ASP A 16 -1.09 13.44 13.26
C ASP A 16 -2.57 13.73 13.55
N ARG A 17 -3.29 12.75 14.14
CA ARG A 17 -4.71 12.87 14.52
C ARG A 17 -4.91 12.42 15.95
N SER A 18 -5.08 13.38 16.85
CA SER A 18 -5.29 13.16 18.28
C SER A 18 -6.62 13.73 18.79
N GLU A 19 -7.51 14.19 17.90
CA GLU A 19 -8.77 14.81 18.32
C GLU A 19 -9.67 13.83 19.10
N ASP A 20 -9.61 12.55 18.76
CA ASP A 20 -10.42 11.51 19.41
C ASP A 20 -9.76 10.88 20.65
N ASP A 21 -8.57 11.33 21.05
CA ASP A 21 -7.83 10.72 22.18
C ASP A 21 -8.64 10.76 23.49
N HIS A 22 -9.41 11.82 23.71
CA HIS A 22 -10.26 11.92 24.89
C HIS A 22 -11.36 10.85 24.89
N ASN A 23 -12.03 10.67 23.74
CA ASN A 23 -13.09 9.66 23.57
C ASN A 23 -12.54 8.25 23.78
N ILE A 24 -11.31 8.01 23.31
CA ILE A 24 -10.60 6.74 23.53
C ILE A 24 -10.33 6.48 25.02
N ILE A 25 -9.93 7.50 25.77
CA ILE A 25 -9.65 7.37 27.20
C ILE A 25 -10.95 7.19 28.00
N SER A 26 -12.03 7.88 27.62
CA SER A 26 -13.32 7.78 28.30
C SER A 26 -14.10 6.52 27.94
N GLY A 27 -13.74 5.82 26.86
CA GLY A 27 -14.48 4.66 26.36
C GLY A 27 -15.75 5.02 25.60
N ASP A 28 -15.80 6.22 25.02
CA ASP A 28 -16.93 6.73 24.25
C ASP A 28 -16.75 6.39 22.75
N TYR A 29 -16.67 5.09 22.46
CA TYR A 29 -16.53 4.55 21.11
C TYR A 29 -16.86 3.05 21.07
N ASP A 30 -17.26 2.56 19.90
CA ASP A 30 -17.41 1.14 19.63
C ASP A 30 -16.14 0.54 18.99
N VAL A 31 -15.50 1.32 18.10
CA VAL A 31 -14.29 0.89 17.37
C VAL A 31 -13.28 2.02 17.32
N ALA A 32 -12.05 1.73 17.77
CA ALA A 32 -10.93 2.64 17.63
C ALA A 32 -9.89 2.09 16.66
N VAL A 33 -9.52 2.90 15.66
CA VAL A 33 -8.43 2.58 14.73
C VAL A 33 -7.20 3.37 15.15
N MET A 34 -6.12 2.67 15.49
CA MET A 34 -4.92 3.30 16.05
C MET A 34 -3.64 2.87 15.34
N ALA A 35 -2.69 3.79 15.23
CA ALA A 35 -1.30 3.42 14.94
C ALA A 35 -0.69 2.66 16.13
N TYR A 36 0.28 1.78 15.89
CA TYR A 36 0.91 0.98 16.95
C TYR A 36 1.49 1.83 18.08
N GLU A 37 2.15 2.95 17.75
CA GLU A 37 2.72 3.83 18.78
C GLU A 37 1.66 4.45 19.67
N LYS A 38 0.48 4.77 19.11
CA LYS A 38 -0.64 5.34 19.86
C LYS A 38 -1.28 4.31 20.76
N PHE A 39 -1.50 3.10 20.27
CA PHE A 39 -1.99 2.00 21.11
C PHE A 39 -1.03 1.73 22.29
N ASN A 40 0.28 1.66 22.02
CA ASN A 40 1.29 1.49 23.07
C ASN A 40 1.31 2.68 24.05
N TYR A 41 1.15 3.90 23.56
CA TYR A 41 1.02 5.10 24.40
C TYR A 41 -0.15 4.97 25.39
N PHE A 42 -1.34 4.57 24.92
CA PHE A 42 -2.50 4.39 25.79
C PHE A 42 -2.29 3.26 26.80
N CYS A 43 -1.72 2.12 26.39
CA CYS A 43 -1.39 1.03 27.30
C CYS A 43 -0.46 1.49 28.45
N ILE A 44 0.53 2.34 28.17
CA ILE A 44 1.50 2.80 29.17
C ILE A 44 0.94 3.96 30.02
N LYS A 45 0.22 4.90 29.41
CA LYS A 45 -0.20 6.16 30.06
C LYS A 45 -1.58 6.10 30.69
N CYS A 46 -2.43 5.17 30.27
CA CYS A 46 -3.81 5.05 30.71
C CYS A 46 -4.03 3.67 31.35
N PRO A 47 -3.84 3.52 32.67
CA PRO A 47 -3.84 2.21 33.34
C PRO A 47 -5.11 1.36 33.14
N ARG A 48 -6.26 2.02 32.95
CA ARG A 48 -7.56 1.36 32.75
C ARG A 48 -7.96 1.24 31.28
N PHE A 49 -7.08 1.57 30.35
CA PHE A 49 -7.40 1.54 28.92
C PHE A 49 -7.83 0.14 28.46
N LEU A 50 -7.17 -0.90 28.97
CA LEU A 50 -7.51 -2.29 28.62
C LEU A 50 -8.78 -2.80 29.33
N ASP A 51 -9.31 -2.10 30.34
CA ASP A 51 -10.52 -2.52 31.05
C ASP A 51 -11.78 -2.34 30.19
N ILE A 52 -11.73 -1.42 29.24
CA ILE A 52 -12.84 -1.08 28.33
C ILE A 52 -12.70 -1.77 26.96
N VAL A 53 -11.64 -2.54 26.74
CA VAL A 53 -11.36 -3.22 25.47
C VAL A 53 -11.70 -4.70 25.58
N SER A 54 -12.47 -5.23 24.62
CA SER A 54 -12.82 -6.65 24.58
C SER A 54 -12.14 -7.42 23.43
N LEU A 55 -11.74 -6.72 22.37
CA LEU A 55 -11.13 -7.29 21.16
C LEU A 55 -10.05 -6.34 20.65
N VAL A 56 -8.88 -6.90 20.34
CA VAL A 56 -7.79 -6.21 19.65
C VAL A 56 -7.56 -6.90 18.30
N ILE A 57 -7.62 -6.13 17.22
CA ILE A 57 -7.26 -6.59 15.87
C ILE A 57 -5.90 -6.00 15.52
N ILE A 58 -4.89 -6.86 15.35
CA ILE A 58 -3.55 -6.47 14.93
C ILE A 58 -3.45 -6.75 13.44
N ASP A 59 -3.52 -5.70 12.62
CA ASP A 59 -3.26 -5.82 11.19
C ASP A 59 -1.75 -5.93 10.91
N GLU A 60 -1.35 -6.52 9.79
CA GLU A 60 0.05 -6.66 9.35
C GLU A 60 1.02 -7.27 10.37
N MET A 61 0.60 -8.31 11.09
CA MET A 61 1.36 -8.98 12.16
C MET A 61 2.76 -9.48 11.72
N GLN A 62 3.01 -9.66 10.42
CA GLN A 62 4.34 -9.99 9.92
C GLN A 62 5.41 -8.93 10.22
N LEU A 63 4.98 -7.70 10.53
CA LEU A 63 5.86 -6.63 10.98
C LEU A 63 6.54 -6.95 12.31
N ILE A 64 6.18 -8.04 12.98
CA ILE A 64 6.92 -8.50 14.14
C ILE A 64 8.38 -8.84 13.82
N ASN A 65 8.67 -9.22 12.57
CA ASN A 65 10.03 -9.49 12.09
C ASN A 65 10.79 -8.22 11.68
N ASP A 66 10.14 -7.05 11.70
CA ASP A 66 10.76 -5.78 11.37
C ASP A 66 11.56 -5.25 12.57
N SER A 67 12.76 -4.71 12.31
CA SER A 67 13.66 -4.25 13.37
C SER A 67 13.16 -3.01 14.11
N LYS A 68 12.31 -2.20 13.48
CA LYS A 68 11.71 -1.01 14.07
C LYS A 68 10.39 -1.34 14.78
N TRP A 69 9.54 -2.13 14.14
CA TRP A 69 8.17 -2.39 14.63
C TRP A 69 8.03 -3.63 15.50
N GLY A 70 8.90 -4.62 15.33
CA GLY A 70 8.85 -5.88 16.06
C GLY A 70 8.88 -5.73 17.58
N PRO A 71 9.85 -5.01 18.16
CA PRO A 71 9.91 -4.81 19.60
C PRO A 71 8.67 -4.13 20.17
N LEU A 72 8.05 -3.22 19.41
CA LEU A 72 6.83 -2.53 19.82
C LEU A 72 5.65 -3.50 19.83
N LEU A 73 5.47 -4.30 18.77
CA LEU A 73 4.43 -5.32 18.68
C LEU A 73 4.56 -6.36 19.80
N GLU A 74 5.77 -6.85 20.05
CA GLU A 74 6.03 -7.78 21.15
C GLU A 74 5.67 -7.19 22.51
N SER A 75 6.05 -5.93 22.76
CA SER A 75 5.73 -5.23 24.00
C SER A 75 4.21 -5.09 24.18
N MET A 76 3.49 -4.70 23.12
CA MET A 76 2.03 -4.53 23.17
C MET A 76 1.31 -5.85 23.45
N VAL A 77 1.64 -6.93 22.73
CA VAL A 77 1.02 -8.25 22.94
C VAL A 77 1.30 -8.77 24.35
N ASN A 78 2.54 -8.65 24.83
CA ASN A 78 2.89 -9.04 26.20
C ASN A 78 2.17 -8.20 27.25
N HIS A 79 1.96 -6.90 26.99
CA HIS A 79 1.25 -6.02 27.90
C HIS A 79 -0.24 -6.39 27.99
N ILE A 80 -0.88 -6.70 26.86
CA ILE A 80 -2.27 -7.19 26.85
C ILE A 80 -2.39 -8.49 27.64
N ASP A 81 -1.56 -9.50 27.33
CA ASP A 81 -1.63 -10.83 27.97
C ASP A 81 -1.39 -10.79 29.49
N LYS A 82 -0.55 -9.85 29.96
CA LYS A 82 -0.29 -9.68 31.40
C LYS A 82 -1.40 -8.97 32.15
N ASN A 83 -2.04 -7.97 31.54
CA ASN A 83 -3.00 -7.12 32.24
C ASN A 83 -4.45 -7.59 32.12
N ASN A 84 -4.84 -8.17 30.97
CA ASN A 84 -6.20 -8.65 30.78
C ASN A 84 -6.25 -9.84 29.81
N LYS A 85 -6.42 -11.05 30.37
CA LYS A 85 -6.48 -12.31 29.62
C LYS A 85 -7.82 -12.57 28.93
N ASP A 86 -8.85 -11.78 29.25
CA ASP A 86 -10.18 -11.93 28.66
C ASP A 86 -10.26 -11.22 27.29
N ILE A 87 -9.28 -10.36 26.97
CA ILE A 87 -9.18 -9.69 25.67
C ILE A 87 -8.86 -10.70 24.58
N LYS A 88 -9.72 -10.74 23.56
CA LYS A 88 -9.46 -11.55 22.36
C LYS A 88 -8.52 -10.79 21.44
N ILE A 89 -7.55 -11.50 20.87
CA ILE A 89 -6.64 -10.93 19.88
C ILE A 89 -6.85 -11.66 18.55
N ILE A 90 -7.08 -10.90 17.48
CA ILE A 90 -7.09 -11.37 16.10
C ILE A 90 -5.91 -10.73 15.39
N ALA A 91 -5.00 -11.54 14.86
CA ALA A 91 -3.87 -11.06 14.07
C ALA A 91 -4.11 -11.37 12.59
N LEU A 92 -3.99 -10.34 11.74
CA LEU A 92 -4.00 -10.46 10.28
C LEU A 92 -2.55 -10.42 9.79
N SER A 93 -2.18 -11.32 8.88
CA SER A 93 -0.81 -11.36 8.39
C SER A 93 -0.75 -11.84 6.95
N ALA A 94 0.15 -11.24 6.17
CA ALA A 94 0.58 -11.81 4.89
C ALA A 94 1.30 -13.15 5.09
N PHE A 95 1.40 -13.96 4.04
CA PHE A 95 2.16 -15.21 4.12
C PHE A 95 3.66 -14.91 4.31
N VAL A 96 4.21 -15.22 5.48
CA VAL A 96 5.62 -14.95 5.84
C VAL A 96 6.43 -16.24 5.79
N GLU A 97 7.67 -16.14 5.29
CA GLU A 97 8.67 -17.19 5.51
C GLU A 97 8.95 -17.32 7.02
N GLY A 98 8.96 -18.54 7.54
CA GLY A 98 9.13 -18.76 8.99
C GLY A 98 7.85 -18.60 9.81
N GLN A 99 6.66 -18.76 9.21
CA GLN A 99 5.36 -18.78 9.90
C GLN A 99 5.36 -19.67 11.15
N ASP A 100 6.10 -20.78 11.16
CA ASP A 100 6.22 -21.65 12.33
C ASP A 100 6.78 -20.93 13.56
N ALA A 101 7.70 -19.99 13.38
CA ALA A 101 8.25 -19.20 14.49
C ALA A 101 7.20 -18.23 15.04
N LEU A 102 6.46 -17.56 14.14
CA LEU A 102 5.35 -16.68 14.52
C LEU A 102 4.27 -17.44 15.28
N LEU A 103 3.87 -18.63 14.80
CA LEU A 103 2.84 -19.45 15.45
C LEU A 103 3.30 -20.05 16.78
N LYS A 104 4.61 -20.27 16.96
CA LYS A 104 5.18 -20.67 18.25
C LYS A 104 5.18 -19.53 19.26
N TRP A 105 5.50 -18.32 18.81
CA TRP A 105 5.52 -17.13 19.66
C TRP A 105 4.10 -16.62 19.98
N PHE A 106 3.19 -16.67 19.00
CA PHE A 106 1.78 -16.31 19.12
C PHE A 106 0.89 -17.56 18.92
N PRO A 107 0.76 -18.41 19.95
CA PRO A 107 -0.05 -19.61 19.86
C PRO A 107 -1.54 -19.25 19.74
N ALA A 108 -2.07 -19.33 18.52
CA ALA A 108 -3.45 -19.00 18.20
C ALA A 108 -4.07 -19.99 17.21
N ARG A 109 -5.40 -20.03 17.14
CA ARG A 109 -6.10 -20.78 16.08
C ARG A 109 -5.82 -20.13 14.72
N THR A 110 -5.03 -20.79 13.89
CA THR A 110 -4.63 -20.25 12.59
C THR A 110 -5.63 -20.58 11.49
N LEU A 111 -5.92 -19.59 10.64
CA LEU A 111 -6.59 -19.78 9.36
C LEU A 111 -5.62 -19.40 8.25
N ILE A 112 -5.15 -20.38 7.48
CA ILE A 112 -4.20 -20.16 6.38
C ILE A 112 -4.94 -20.31 5.06
N SER A 113 -4.91 -19.28 4.22
CA SER A 113 -5.45 -19.32 2.86
C SER A 113 -4.44 -18.73 1.89
N SER A 114 -4.26 -19.40 0.74
CA SER A 114 -3.48 -18.91 -0.40
C SER A 114 -4.35 -18.52 -1.59
N GLN A 115 -5.68 -18.51 -1.40
CA GLN A 115 -6.62 -18.16 -2.44
C GLN A 115 -6.56 -16.67 -2.73
N ARG A 116 -6.43 -16.32 -4.02
CA ARG A 116 -6.54 -14.94 -4.50
C ARG A 116 -7.76 -14.82 -5.43
N PRO A 117 -8.56 -13.76 -5.31
CA PRO A 117 -9.68 -13.52 -6.21
C PRO A 117 -9.24 -13.38 -7.68
N VAL A 118 -8.08 -12.75 -7.90
CA VAL A 118 -7.45 -12.58 -9.21
C VAL A 118 -6.17 -13.40 -9.27
N GLU A 119 -5.92 -14.07 -10.40
CA GLU A 119 -4.70 -14.86 -10.60
C GLU A 119 -3.47 -13.94 -10.66
N LEU A 120 -2.44 -14.27 -9.87
CA LEU A 120 -1.15 -13.60 -9.94
C LEU A 120 -0.23 -14.30 -10.94
N ARG A 121 0.23 -13.55 -11.95
CA ARG A 121 1.29 -13.95 -12.89
C ARG A 121 2.62 -13.33 -12.44
N LYS A 122 3.57 -14.16 -12.00
CA LYS A 122 4.91 -13.70 -11.58
C LYS A 122 5.93 -14.13 -12.61
N GLY A 123 6.65 -13.19 -13.21
CA GLY A 123 7.57 -13.50 -14.31
C GLY A 123 8.59 -12.42 -14.59
N ILE A 124 9.35 -12.62 -15.66
CA ILE A 124 10.39 -11.72 -16.15
C ILE A 124 10.12 -11.45 -17.63
N VAL A 125 10.24 -10.19 -18.05
CA VAL A 125 10.22 -9.80 -19.46
C VAL A 125 11.65 -9.79 -19.98
N ARG A 126 11.93 -10.56 -21.04
CA ARG A 126 13.23 -10.60 -21.72
C ARG A 126 13.03 -10.88 -23.20
N ASP A 127 13.76 -10.18 -24.06
CA ASP A 127 13.67 -10.29 -25.52
C ASP A 127 12.23 -10.12 -26.03
N GLY A 128 11.47 -9.22 -25.38
CA GLY A 128 10.05 -8.98 -25.66
C GLY A 128 9.08 -10.08 -25.19
N ILE A 129 9.58 -11.09 -24.48
CA ILE A 129 8.79 -12.24 -24.00
C ILE A 129 8.65 -12.16 -22.48
N PHE A 130 7.41 -12.09 -22.00
CA PHE A 130 7.06 -12.27 -20.60
C PHE A 130 6.99 -13.77 -20.27
N SER A 131 7.98 -14.25 -19.51
CA SER A 131 8.05 -15.63 -19.03
C SER A 131 7.59 -15.67 -17.58
N TYR A 132 6.44 -16.28 -17.29
CA TYR A 132 5.80 -16.24 -15.98
C TYR A 132 5.31 -17.59 -15.46
N ILE A 133 5.09 -17.64 -14.16
CA ILE A 133 4.42 -18.74 -13.43
C ILE A 133 3.13 -18.21 -12.79
N THR A 134 2.16 -19.10 -12.61
CA THR A 134 0.93 -18.79 -11.85
C THR A 134 0.88 -19.61 -10.57
N SER A 135 0.10 -19.14 -9.57
CA SER A 135 -0.07 -19.85 -8.30
C SER A 135 -0.54 -21.30 -8.46
N LYS A 136 -1.27 -21.62 -9.54
CA LYS A 136 -1.81 -22.97 -9.82
C LYS A 136 -0.83 -23.87 -10.57
N LYS A 137 0.13 -23.34 -11.33
CA LYS A 137 1.04 -24.10 -12.20
C LYS A 137 2.51 -23.74 -11.92
N LYS A 138 3.00 -24.03 -10.71
CA LYS A 138 4.40 -23.75 -10.31
C LYS A 138 5.48 -24.41 -11.18
N LYS A 139 5.15 -25.47 -11.95
CA LYS A 139 6.14 -26.25 -12.72
C LYS A 139 6.26 -25.89 -14.20
N ASN A 140 5.29 -25.19 -14.78
CA ASN A 140 5.32 -24.87 -16.21
C ASN A 140 5.42 -23.35 -16.39
N CYS A 141 6.53 -22.91 -16.97
CA CYS A 141 6.70 -21.52 -17.38
C CYS A 141 5.85 -21.25 -18.63
N ILE A 142 4.98 -20.25 -18.55
CA ILE A 142 4.15 -19.77 -19.67
C ILE A 142 4.89 -18.58 -20.29
N LYS A 143 4.86 -18.50 -21.62
CA LYS A 143 5.47 -17.40 -22.39
C LYS A 143 4.39 -16.60 -23.10
N GLU A 144 4.45 -15.29 -22.96
CA GLU A 144 3.57 -14.33 -23.62
C GLU A 144 4.42 -13.28 -24.33
N VAL A 145 4.07 -12.93 -25.57
CA VAL A 145 4.85 -11.97 -26.37
C VAL A 145 4.27 -10.57 -26.14
N PHE A 146 5.05 -9.70 -25.51
CA PHE A 146 4.66 -8.30 -25.27
C PHE A 146 4.99 -7.43 -26.49
N PHE A 147 6.19 -7.58 -27.03
CA PHE A 147 6.67 -6.84 -28.19
C PHE A 147 7.73 -7.65 -28.92
N LYS A 148 8.03 -7.27 -30.17
CA LYS A 148 9.08 -7.94 -30.94
C LYS A 148 10.47 -7.46 -30.48
N PRO A 149 11.51 -8.31 -30.52
CA PRO A 149 12.86 -7.93 -30.09
C PRO A 149 13.40 -6.66 -30.79
N GLU A 150 13.01 -6.41 -32.03
CA GLU A 150 13.45 -5.24 -32.80
C GLU A 150 12.89 -3.91 -32.27
N ALA A 151 11.87 -3.96 -31.40
CA ALA A 151 11.30 -2.77 -30.77
C ALA A 151 12.21 -2.17 -29.68
N VAL A 152 13.17 -2.96 -29.16
CA VAL A 152 14.11 -2.52 -28.12
C VAL A 152 15.52 -2.49 -28.71
N ARG A 153 16.07 -1.28 -28.88
CA ARG A 153 17.44 -1.11 -29.38
C ARG A 153 18.44 -1.42 -28.26
N ASP A 154 19.48 -2.17 -28.60
CA ASP A 154 20.64 -2.44 -27.73
C ASP A 154 20.33 -2.99 -26.33
N ASN A 155 19.19 -3.68 -26.19
CA ASN A 155 18.77 -4.29 -24.94
C ASN A 155 18.70 -3.32 -23.75
N CYS A 156 18.47 -2.02 -23.98
CA CYS A 156 18.55 -1.02 -22.91
C CYS A 156 17.30 -1.04 -22.02
N PHE A 157 17.48 -0.92 -20.70
CA PHE A 157 16.39 -0.96 -19.70
C PHE A 157 15.24 0.00 -20.03
N LYS A 158 15.58 1.14 -20.62
CA LYS A 158 14.63 2.18 -21.00
C LYS A 158 13.63 1.71 -22.04
N ASP A 159 14.11 1.16 -23.14
CA ASP A 159 13.24 0.73 -24.23
C ASP A 159 12.38 -0.46 -23.78
N TYR A 160 12.94 -1.35 -22.95
CA TYR A 160 12.18 -2.42 -22.30
C TYR A 160 11.02 -1.90 -21.47
N LEU A 161 11.28 -0.96 -20.56
CA LEU A 161 10.25 -0.43 -19.68
C LEU A 161 9.17 0.28 -20.51
N LEU A 162 9.57 1.11 -21.47
CA LEU A 162 8.64 1.85 -22.33
C LEU A 162 7.73 0.90 -23.12
N GLU A 163 8.29 -0.10 -23.81
CA GLU A 163 7.51 -1.03 -24.63
C GLU A 163 6.66 -1.98 -23.78
N THR A 164 7.12 -2.33 -22.57
CA THR A 164 6.31 -3.09 -21.61
C THR A 164 5.09 -2.28 -21.16
N VAL A 165 5.28 -1.04 -20.73
CA VAL A 165 4.17 -0.17 -20.31
C VAL A 165 3.22 0.10 -21.49
N ARG A 166 3.75 0.32 -22.69
CA ARG A 166 2.96 0.49 -23.92
C ARG A 166 2.10 -0.73 -24.22
N TYR A 167 2.63 -1.93 -24.04
CA TYR A 167 1.86 -3.17 -24.21
C TYR A 167 0.71 -3.25 -23.20
N LEU A 168 0.98 -3.03 -21.91
CA LEU A 168 -0.03 -3.11 -20.85
C LEU A 168 -1.14 -2.05 -21.04
N LEU A 169 -0.77 -0.82 -21.38
CA LEU A 169 -1.74 0.24 -21.67
C LEU A 169 -2.64 -0.07 -22.86
N LYS A 170 -2.12 -0.72 -23.90
CA LYS A 170 -2.94 -1.17 -25.05
C LYS A 170 -3.97 -2.24 -24.67
N GLN A 171 -3.71 -3.01 -23.61
CA GLN A 171 -4.68 -3.95 -23.03
C GLN A 171 -5.68 -3.25 -22.09
N GLY A 172 -5.53 -1.95 -21.86
CA GLY A 172 -6.34 -1.19 -20.90
C GLY A 172 -5.93 -1.42 -19.44
N GLU A 173 -4.76 -2.00 -19.19
CA GLU A 173 -4.27 -2.30 -17.84
C GLU A 173 -3.55 -1.09 -17.23
N SER A 174 -3.89 -0.75 -15.98
CA SER A 174 -3.14 0.22 -15.19
C SER A 174 -1.84 -0.40 -14.67
N THR A 175 -0.74 0.35 -14.69
CA THR A 175 0.61 -0.14 -14.37
C THR A 175 1.21 0.59 -13.18
N LEU A 176 1.64 -0.15 -12.16
CA LEU A 176 2.41 0.35 -11.03
C LEU A 176 3.87 -0.10 -11.17
N ILE A 177 4.81 0.84 -11.18
CA ILE A 177 6.23 0.62 -11.42
C ILE A 177 7.01 1.05 -10.18
N PHE A 178 7.77 0.13 -9.58
CA PHE A 178 8.59 0.44 -8.42
C PHE A 178 10.02 0.82 -8.83
N PHE A 179 10.50 1.94 -8.28
CA PHE A 179 11.88 2.41 -8.40
C PHE A 179 12.56 2.47 -7.03
N ALA A 180 13.89 2.50 -7.04
CA ALA A 180 14.68 2.50 -5.81
C ALA A 180 14.70 3.89 -5.14
N THR A 181 14.57 4.97 -5.91
CA THR A 181 14.73 6.35 -5.40
C THR A 181 13.61 7.28 -5.86
N CYS A 182 13.30 8.30 -5.06
CA CYS A 182 12.30 9.32 -5.41
C CYS A 182 12.67 10.04 -6.72
N ALA A 183 13.95 10.36 -6.91
CA ALA A 183 14.43 11.02 -8.13
C ALA A 183 14.19 10.17 -9.39
N GLU A 184 14.34 8.84 -9.29
CA GLU A 184 14.00 7.95 -10.41
C GLU A 184 12.51 7.96 -10.71
N THR A 185 11.64 7.96 -9.70
CA THR A 185 10.18 8.00 -9.94
C THR A 185 9.75 9.23 -10.73
N GLN A 186 10.25 10.41 -10.37
CA GLN A 186 9.95 11.67 -11.05
C GLN A 186 10.51 11.67 -12.48
N LYS A 187 11.78 11.27 -12.64
CA LYS A 187 12.45 11.19 -13.94
C LYS A 187 11.73 10.23 -14.89
N TRP A 188 11.33 9.05 -14.41
CA TRP A 188 10.64 8.07 -15.22
C TRP A 188 9.20 8.47 -15.52
N ALA A 189 8.47 9.06 -14.56
CA ALA A 189 7.13 9.57 -14.81
C ALA A 189 7.13 10.64 -15.92
N GLY A 190 8.02 11.64 -15.83
CA GLY A 190 8.15 12.67 -16.87
C GLY A 190 8.58 12.09 -18.23
N ARG A 191 9.50 11.12 -18.22
CA ARG A 191 9.93 10.45 -19.44
C ARG A 191 8.79 9.68 -20.11
N LEU A 192 8.06 8.87 -19.34
CA LEU A 192 6.92 8.11 -19.83
C LEU A 192 5.83 9.05 -20.36
N ALA A 193 5.55 10.16 -19.67
CA ALA A 193 4.59 11.17 -20.12
C ALA A 193 4.99 11.80 -21.47
N SER A 194 6.29 12.03 -21.71
CA SER A 194 6.76 12.56 -22.99
C SER A 194 6.72 11.56 -24.16
N GLN A 195 6.62 10.25 -23.89
CA GLN A 195 6.78 9.18 -24.89
C GLN A 195 5.53 8.28 -25.07
N LEU A 196 4.56 8.40 -24.17
CA LEU A 196 3.30 7.68 -24.20
C LEU A 196 2.16 8.65 -24.53
N GLU A 197 1.24 8.18 -25.36
CA GLU A 197 0.00 8.89 -25.67
C GLU A 197 -1.12 8.25 -24.87
N THR A 198 -1.46 8.89 -23.76
CA THR A 198 -2.50 8.46 -22.82
C THR A 198 -3.42 9.64 -22.50
N PRO A 199 -4.71 9.38 -22.20
CA PRO A 199 -5.65 10.44 -21.85
C PRO A 199 -5.19 11.24 -20.63
N ALA A 200 -5.49 12.53 -20.61
CA ALA A 200 -5.25 13.38 -19.45
C ALA A 200 -6.16 12.99 -18.29
N ALA A 201 -5.61 13.00 -17.08
CA ALA A 201 -6.38 12.89 -15.84
C ALA A 201 -7.04 14.25 -15.52
N SER A 202 -8.13 14.53 -16.23
CA SER A 202 -8.75 15.87 -16.28
C SER A 202 -9.36 16.28 -14.94
N CYS A 203 -9.90 15.34 -14.18
CA CYS A 203 -10.44 15.64 -12.85
C CYS A 203 -9.30 15.81 -11.84
N ALA A 204 -8.27 14.97 -11.94
CA ALA A 204 -7.05 15.11 -11.13
C ALA A 204 -6.40 16.48 -11.32
N LEU A 205 -6.28 16.96 -12.56
CA LEU A 205 -5.72 18.29 -12.85
C LEU A 205 -6.53 19.43 -12.22
N LYS A 206 -7.87 19.37 -12.29
CA LYS A 206 -8.76 20.38 -11.69
C LYS A 206 -8.71 20.39 -10.16
N GLU A 207 -8.46 19.25 -9.54
CA GLU A 207 -8.30 19.15 -8.09
C GLU A 207 -6.91 19.64 -7.67
N LEU A 208 -5.88 19.30 -8.44
CA LEU A 208 -4.51 19.73 -8.22
C LEU A 208 -4.38 21.26 -8.30
N GLU A 209 -5.08 21.92 -9.23
CA GLU A 209 -5.13 23.39 -9.37
C GLU A 209 -5.62 24.12 -8.10
N LYS A 210 -6.30 23.43 -7.17
CA LYS A 210 -6.78 24.01 -5.91
C LYS A 210 -5.78 23.84 -4.76
N MET A 211 -4.72 23.09 -4.97
CA MET A 211 -3.68 22.81 -3.98
C MET A 211 -2.59 23.89 -4.02
N GLU A 212 -1.70 23.89 -3.02
CA GLU A 212 -0.58 24.83 -2.99
C GLU A 212 0.40 24.57 -4.15
N GLU A 213 0.76 25.66 -4.85
CA GLU A 213 1.75 25.61 -5.93
C GLU A 213 3.15 25.37 -5.35
N THR A 214 3.68 24.18 -5.59
CA THR A 214 5.02 23.74 -5.21
C THR A 214 5.75 23.15 -6.41
N LEU A 215 7.04 22.83 -6.26
CA LEU A 215 7.79 22.15 -7.32
C LEU A 215 7.21 20.76 -7.63
N SER A 216 6.73 20.02 -6.62
CA SER A 216 6.07 18.72 -6.81
C SER A 216 4.75 18.85 -7.57
N HIS A 217 3.97 19.89 -7.25
CA HIS A 217 2.74 20.22 -7.96
C HIS A 217 2.98 20.41 -9.47
N ASP A 218 3.98 21.19 -9.85
CA ASP A 218 4.28 21.47 -11.26
C ASP A 218 4.75 20.24 -12.03
N GLU A 219 5.59 19.42 -11.40
CA GLU A 219 6.00 18.13 -11.96
C GLU A 219 4.80 17.18 -12.13
N LEU A 220 3.95 17.10 -11.11
CA LEU A 220 2.77 16.23 -11.12
C LEU A 220 1.79 16.66 -12.21
N ARG A 221 1.51 17.96 -12.33
CA ARG A 221 0.66 18.55 -13.38
C ARG A 221 1.10 18.12 -14.78
N GLY A 222 2.38 18.28 -15.12
CA GLY A 222 2.90 17.87 -16.43
C GLY A 222 2.75 16.37 -16.71
N THR A 223 2.84 15.53 -15.68
CA THR A 223 2.62 14.08 -15.84
C THR A 223 1.14 13.69 -15.93
N LEU A 224 0.26 14.38 -15.19
CA LEU A 224 -1.18 14.12 -15.16
C LEU A 224 -1.89 14.50 -16.47
N GLU A 225 -1.34 15.43 -17.25
CA GLU A 225 -1.78 15.69 -18.64
C GLU A 225 -1.71 14.44 -19.54
N LYS A 226 -0.97 13.41 -19.11
CA LYS A 226 -0.86 12.12 -19.76
C LYS A 226 -1.44 10.99 -18.91
N GLY A 227 -2.12 11.27 -17.81
CA GLY A 227 -2.64 10.22 -16.92
C GLY A 227 -1.53 9.36 -16.31
N ILE A 228 -0.34 9.96 -16.10
CA ILE A 228 0.80 9.35 -15.44
C ILE A 228 1.10 10.14 -14.17
N ALA A 229 1.53 9.47 -13.11
CA ALA A 229 1.95 10.13 -11.88
C ALA A 229 3.22 9.47 -11.32
N HIS A 230 3.91 10.21 -10.45
CA HIS A 230 4.86 9.63 -9.52
C HIS A 230 4.23 9.54 -8.14
N TYR A 231 4.69 8.62 -7.29
CA TYR A 231 4.16 8.41 -5.94
C TYR A 231 5.31 8.10 -4.97
N ASN A 232 5.71 9.07 -4.17
CA ASN A 232 6.88 8.95 -3.29
C ASN A 232 6.74 9.84 -2.05
N GLN A 233 7.75 9.79 -1.18
CA GLN A 233 7.75 10.55 0.08
C GLN A 233 7.80 12.08 -0.08
N ASN A 234 8.15 12.60 -1.25
CA ASN A 234 8.21 14.04 -1.51
C ASN A 234 6.83 14.65 -1.76
N LEU A 235 5.83 13.83 -2.11
CA LEU A 235 4.46 14.29 -2.24
C LEU A 235 3.85 14.57 -0.86
N SER A 236 3.07 15.65 -0.78
CA SER A 236 2.23 15.97 0.36
C SER A 236 1.14 14.89 0.55
N TRP A 237 0.51 14.88 1.73
CA TRP A 237 -0.62 13.97 1.97
C TRP A 237 -1.78 14.22 1.00
N GLU A 238 -2.04 15.48 0.67
CA GLU A 238 -3.10 15.89 -0.25
C GLU A 238 -2.82 15.41 -1.68
N GLU A 239 -1.58 15.59 -2.16
CA GLU A 239 -1.13 15.12 -3.47
C GLU A 239 -1.19 13.58 -3.57
N ARG A 240 -0.77 12.86 -2.52
CA ARG A 240 -0.89 11.39 -2.48
C ARG A 240 -2.34 10.93 -2.53
N ASN A 241 -3.21 11.56 -1.76
CA ASN A 241 -4.64 11.24 -1.75
C ASN A 241 -5.29 11.48 -3.11
N LEU A 242 -4.91 12.56 -3.81
CA LEU A 242 -5.32 12.83 -5.18
C LEU A 242 -4.88 11.70 -6.13
N VAL A 243 -3.59 11.34 -6.13
CA VAL A 243 -3.07 10.27 -7.00
C VAL A 243 -3.78 8.93 -6.73
N GLU A 244 -4.00 8.58 -5.47
CA GLU A 244 -4.72 7.35 -5.09
C GLU A 244 -6.19 7.35 -5.52
N THR A 245 -6.86 8.50 -5.41
CA THR A 245 -8.27 8.65 -5.79
C THR A 245 -8.43 8.46 -7.30
N TYR A 246 -7.66 9.20 -8.10
CA TYR A 246 -7.78 9.15 -9.56
C TYR A 246 -7.14 7.90 -10.19
N LEU A 247 -6.32 7.16 -9.45
CA LEU A 247 -5.95 5.78 -9.80
C LEU A 247 -7.16 4.84 -9.67
N LYS A 248 -7.93 4.93 -8.58
CA LYS A 248 -9.13 4.09 -8.35
C LYS A 248 -10.24 4.41 -9.35
N GLU A 249 -10.40 5.68 -9.70
CA GLU A 249 -11.34 6.11 -10.75
C GLU A 249 -10.87 5.74 -12.16
N GLY A 250 -9.59 5.41 -12.31
CA GLY A 250 -9.00 4.93 -13.56
C GLY A 250 -8.58 6.04 -14.53
N GLU A 251 -8.54 7.30 -14.10
CA GLU A 251 -7.95 8.41 -14.88
C GLU A 251 -6.43 8.30 -14.95
N ILE A 252 -5.77 7.92 -13.85
CA ILE A 252 -4.33 7.66 -13.80
C ILE A 252 -4.08 6.20 -14.19
N LYS A 253 -3.31 5.99 -15.27
CA LYS A 253 -3.00 4.66 -15.81
C LYS A 253 -1.62 4.16 -15.44
N VAL A 254 -0.66 5.03 -15.19
CA VAL A 254 0.71 4.64 -14.85
C VAL A 254 1.18 5.38 -13.61
N ILE A 255 1.71 4.65 -12.63
CA ILE A 255 2.32 5.23 -11.44
C ILE A 255 3.76 4.74 -11.32
N CYS A 256 4.69 5.68 -11.17
CA CYS A 256 6.07 5.42 -10.79
C CYS A 256 6.22 5.64 -9.28
N ALA A 257 6.40 4.58 -8.49
CA ALA A 257 6.39 4.64 -7.03
C ALA A 257 7.73 4.23 -6.40
N THR A 258 8.01 4.74 -5.22
CA THR A 258 8.97 4.12 -4.28
C THR A 258 8.23 3.43 -3.15
N ASN A 259 8.96 2.62 -2.38
CA ASN A 259 8.47 2.28 -1.05
C ASN A 259 8.41 3.57 -0.22
N ILE A 260 7.29 3.78 0.46
CA ILE A 260 7.06 4.89 1.39
C ILE A 260 7.27 4.39 2.81
#